data_AF-A0A6G1D5T4-F1
#
_entry.id   AF-A0A6G1D5T4-F1
#
_cell.length_a   1.000
_cell.length_b   1.000
_cell.length_c   1.000
_cell.angle_alpha   90.00
_cell.angle_beta   90.00
_cell.angle_gamma   90.00
#
_symmetry.space_group_name_H-M   'P 1'
#
loop_
_entity.id
_entity.type
_entity.pdbx_description
1 polymer ?
#
loop_
_entity_poly.entity_id
_entity_poly.type
_entity_poly.pdbx_seq_one_letter_code
_entity_poly.pdbx_strand_id
1 'polypeptide(L)'
;MDNLPGVLCTRKRWRFIDGNSLLGIFPSTDSGMHVCGADKGLLKVGEDGVIMLASQNPGLQDRAGEVSATRYGNAVAEAFNGTVYFSDLSSRFGFGDWFLGLIQARPAGRLLKYDPVAGKASVMLDGLGFANGVAVSRDGQFVAVCDTLWFRCMKQWLKGDKAEQSEILVNNLPGCPDNIRLAPDGTFWVALQQGSLLYSSMLSSFR
;
A
#
# COMPACT_ATOMS: atom_id res chain seq x y z
N MET A 1 31.45 -30.08 32.29
CA MET A 1 31.71 -30.04 30.85
C MET A 1 30.36 -29.90 30.19
N ASP A 2 30.06 -28.68 29.78
CA ASP A 2 28.73 -28.25 29.37
C ASP A 2 28.35 -28.85 28.00
N ASN A 3 27.20 -29.51 27.96
CA ASN A 3 26.52 -29.86 26.71
C ASN A 3 25.89 -28.59 26.13
N LEU A 4 26.52 -27.98 25.14
CA LEU A 4 25.90 -26.95 24.31
C LEU A 4 25.07 -27.62 23.19
N PRO A 5 23.78 -27.28 23.01
CA PRO A 5 22.98 -27.81 21.93
C PRO A 5 23.43 -27.23 20.58
N GLY A 6 23.71 -28.13 19.65
CA GLY A 6 24.15 -27.80 18.30
C GLY A 6 23.11 -27.04 17.48
N VAL A 7 23.62 -26.00 16.82
CA VAL A 7 23.21 -25.48 15.50
C VAL A 7 21.71 -25.16 15.32
N LEU A 8 21.37 -23.89 15.56
CA LEU A 8 20.22 -23.24 14.93
C LEU A 8 20.38 -23.30 13.40
N CYS A 9 19.77 -24.29 12.76
CA CYS A 9 19.63 -24.32 11.30
C CYS A 9 18.72 -23.16 10.88
N THR A 10 19.31 -22.02 10.51
CA THR A 10 18.58 -20.94 9.84
C THR A 10 18.34 -21.36 8.39
N ARG A 11 17.27 -22.12 8.16
CA ARG A 11 16.85 -22.51 6.81
C ARG A 11 16.45 -21.25 6.03
N LYS A 12 17.37 -20.69 5.26
CA LYS A 12 17.10 -19.62 4.30
C LYS A 12 16.28 -20.20 3.16
N ARG A 13 14.96 -19.92 3.14
CA ARG A 13 14.08 -20.30 2.03
C ARG A 13 13.92 -19.10 1.12
N TRP A 14 14.52 -19.18 -0.06
CA TRP A 14 14.35 -18.18 -1.10
C TRP A 14 13.24 -18.62 -2.05
N ARG A 15 12.44 -17.66 -2.51
CA ARG A 15 11.44 -17.89 -3.55
C ARG A 15 11.56 -16.79 -4.59
N PHE A 16 11.79 -17.19 -5.83
CA PHE A 16 11.78 -16.26 -6.94
C PHE A 16 10.33 -15.89 -7.24
N ILE A 17 10.03 -14.61 -7.12
CA ILE A 17 8.81 -14.01 -7.60
C ILE A 17 9.25 -13.32 -8.88
N ASP A 18 8.88 -13.89 -10.01
CA ASP A 18 9.21 -13.35 -11.32
C ASP A 18 8.97 -11.82 -11.36
N GLY A 19 9.94 -11.04 -11.83
CA GLY A 19 9.92 -9.57 -11.80
C GLY A 19 10.97 -8.92 -10.88
N ASN A 20 11.18 -7.62 -11.06
CA ASN A 20 12.17 -6.79 -10.37
C ASN A 20 11.53 -5.58 -9.64
N SER A 21 10.22 -5.62 -9.46
CA SER A 21 9.34 -4.50 -9.10
C SER A 21 8.55 -4.75 -7.80
N LEU A 22 9.08 -5.59 -6.90
CA LEU A 22 8.44 -5.85 -5.60
C LEU A 22 8.67 -4.68 -4.65
N LEU A 23 7.58 -4.13 -4.10
CA LEU A 23 7.65 -2.92 -3.26
C LEU A 23 7.14 -3.20 -1.85
N GLY A 24 5.89 -3.63 -1.73
CA GLY A 24 5.23 -3.86 -0.45
C GLY A 24 5.30 -5.31 -0.04
N ILE A 25 5.63 -5.58 1.22
CA ILE A 25 5.51 -6.91 1.82
C ILE A 25 4.78 -6.83 3.16
N PHE A 26 4.00 -7.87 3.46
CA PHE A 26 3.32 -8.03 4.74
C PHE A 26 3.22 -9.52 5.12
N PRO A 27 3.65 -9.94 6.33
CA PRO A 27 3.47 -11.30 6.80
C PRO A 27 1.99 -11.63 6.90
N SER A 28 1.60 -12.82 6.44
CA SER A 28 0.18 -13.16 6.44
C SER A 28 -0.24 -14.06 7.60
N THR A 29 -1.48 -13.91 8.04
CA THR A 29 -1.99 -14.64 9.22
C THR A 29 -2.19 -16.14 8.98
N ASP A 30 -2.46 -16.55 7.74
CA ASP A 30 -2.67 -17.94 7.32
C ASP A 30 -1.40 -18.60 6.74
N SER A 31 -0.22 -18.04 7.02
CA SER A 31 1.13 -18.39 6.52
C SER A 31 1.58 -17.71 5.21
N GLY A 32 2.89 -17.65 4.99
CA GLY A 32 3.47 -16.95 3.84
C GLY A 32 3.43 -15.42 3.96
N MET A 33 3.45 -14.73 2.83
CA MET A 33 3.44 -13.27 2.77
C MET A 33 2.51 -12.74 1.68
N HIS A 34 1.89 -11.61 1.95
CA HIS A 34 1.34 -10.75 0.92
C HIS A 34 2.46 -9.88 0.34
N VAL A 35 2.45 -9.71 -0.97
CA VAL A 35 3.44 -8.91 -1.69
C VAL A 35 2.71 -8.03 -2.71
N CYS A 36 3.08 -6.75 -2.79
CA CYS A 36 2.70 -5.87 -3.88
C CYS A 36 3.85 -5.79 -4.88
N GLY A 37 3.59 -6.23 -6.11
CA GLY A 37 4.44 -5.96 -7.26
C GLY A 37 3.90 -4.78 -8.04
N ALA A 38 4.77 -3.85 -8.44
CA ALA A 38 4.35 -2.60 -9.08
C ALA A 38 3.51 -2.85 -10.34
N ASP A 39 3.93 -3.79 -11.17
CA ASP A 39 3.28 -4.22 -12.42
C ASP A 39 2.33 -5.42 -12.24
N LYS A 40 2.36 -6.10 -11.09
CA LYS A 40 1.60 -7.33 -10.83
C LYS A 40 0.43 -7.16 -9.86
N GLY A 41 0.35 -6.03 -9.15
CA GLY A 41 -0.64 -5.82 -8.10
C GLY A 41 -0.40 -6.72 -6.88
N LEU A 42 -1.49 -7.21 -6.27
CA LEU A 42 -1.43 -8.01 -5.05
C LEU A 42 -1.14 -9.48 -5.34
N LEU A 43 -0.11 -10.00 -4.66
CA LEU A 43 0.36 -11.37 -4.72
C LEU A 43 0.31 -12.00 -3.32
N LYS A 44 0.24 -13.33 -3.29
CA LYS A 44 0.42 -14.19 -2.13
C LYS A 44 1.57 -15.15 -2.40
N VAL A 45 2.51 -15.21 -1.48
CA VAL A 45 3.72 -16.02 -1.59
C VAL A 45 3.76 -16.97 -0.41
N GLY A 46 3.48 -18.25 -0.66
CA GLY A 46 3.37 -19.30 0.36
C GLY A 46 4.37 -20.42 0.14
N GLU A 47 4.16 -21.60 0.72
CA GLU A 47 4.90 -22.82 0.34
C GLU A 47 4.44 -23.36 -1.01
N ASP A 48 3.17 -23.16 -1.37
CA ASP A 48 2.54 -23.70 -2.57
C ASP A 48 2.90 -22.96 -3.86
N GLY A 49 3.35 -21.72 -3.77
CA GLY A 49 3.82 -20.98 -4.93
C GLY A 49 3.80 -19.47 -4.73
N VAL A 50 3.71 -18.78 -5.87
CA VAL A 50 3.31 -17.38 -5.97
C VAL A 50 1.93 -17.38 -6.63
N ILE A 51 0.94 -16.83 -5.95
CA ILE A 51 -0.43 -16.70 -6.42
C ILE A 51 -0.73 -15.23 -6.61
N MET A 52 -1.25 -14.86 -7.78
CA MET A 52 -1.68 -13.49 -8.05
C MET A 52 -3.12 -13.32 -7.58
N LEU A 53 -3.33 -12.52 -6.53
CA LEU A 53 -4.64 -12.31 -5.92
C LEU A 53 -5.43 -11.19 -6.60
N ALA A 54 -4.75 -10.09 -6.97
CA ALA A 54 -5.38 -8.96 -7.62
C ALA A 54 -4.40 -8.17 -8.49
N SER A 55 -4.33 -8.53 -9.78
CA SER A 55 -3.68 -7.72 -10.82
C SER A 55 -4.68 -7.04 -11.74
N GLN A 56 -5.77 -7.76 -12.06
CA GLN A 56 -6.74 -7.43 -13.11
C GLN A 56 -8.12 -7.99 -12.73
N ASN A 57 -8.57 -7.79 -11.48
CA ASN A 57 -10.00 -7.95 -11.14
C ASN A 57 -10.83 -7.23 -12.21
N PRO A 58 -12.04 -7.71 -12.59
CA PRO A 58 -12.77 -7.39 -13.84
C PRO A 58 -13.03 -5.89 -14.12
N GLY A 59 -11.97 -5.09 -14.20
CA GLY A 59 -11.97 -3.68 -13.90
C GLY A 59 -12.24 -3.36 -12.41
N LEU A 60 -11.46 -2.45 -11.82
CA LEU A 60 -11.83 -1.81 -10.55
C LEU A 60 -12.54 -0.51 -10.89
N GLN A 61 -13.81 -0.39 -10.49
CA GLN A 61 -14.60 0.82 -10.68
C GLN A 61 -14.33 1.80 -9.53
N ASP A 62 -13.97 3.04 -9.87
CA ASP A 62 -13.84 4.13 -8.90
C ASP A 62 -15.18 4.85 -8.67
N ARG A 63 -15.21 5.83 -7.75
CA ARG A 63 -16.39 6.63 -7.42
C ARG A 63 -16.90 7.50 -8.58
N ALA A 64 -16.06 7.82 -9.56
CA ALA A 64 -16.46 8.52 -10.77
C ALA A 64 -17.06 7.56 -11.83
N GLY A 65 -17.05 6.25 -11.54
CA GLY A 65 -17.54 5.20 -12.44
C GLY A 65 -16.50 4.73 -13.46
N GLU A 66 -15.27 5.25 -13.42
CA GLU A 66 -14.19 4.84 -14.31
C GLU A 66 -13.68 3.46 -13.90
N VAL A 67 -13.50 2.59 -14.89
CA VAL A 67 -13.12 1.20 -14.70
C VAL A 67 -11.69 0.99 -15.19
N SER A 68 -10.78 0.67 -14.27
CA SER A 68 -9.36 0.47 -14.59
C SER A 68 -8.74 -0.65 -13.75
N ALA A 69 -7.76 -1.36 -14.31
CA ALA A 69 -6.97 -2.34 -13.56
C ALA A 69 -6.03 -1.65 -12.57
N THR A 70 -5.46 -2.41 -11.64
CA THR A 70 -4.31 -1.95 -10.84
C THR A 70 -3.14 -1.71 -11.80
N ARG A 71 -2.52 -0.54 -11.75
CA ARG A 71 -1.38 -0.19 -12.62
C ARG A 71 -0.08 -0.09 -11.86
N TYR A 72 -0.17 0.22 -10.57
CA TYR A 72 1.00 0.47 -9.74
C TYR A 72 0.77 -0.01 -8.30
N GLY A 73 0.85 -1.33 -8.08
CA GLY A 73 0.74 -1.92 -6.74
C GLY A 73 1.94 -1.55 -5.86
N ASN A 74 1.72 -0.92 -4.71
CA ASN A 74 2.84 -0.41 -3.89
C ASN A 74 2.91 -1.03 -2.49
N ALA A 75 1.96 -0.75 -1.60
CA ALA A 75 1.99 -1.24 -0.22
C ALA A 75 0.85 -2.22 0.07
N VAL A 76 0.99 -2.98 1.15
CA VAL A 76 0.01 -3.97 1.60
C VAL A 76 0.00 -4.10 3.13
N ALA A 77 -1.19 -4.33 3.68
CA ALA A 77 -1.45 -4.69 5.07
C ALA A 77 -2.61 -5.67 5.16
N GLU A 78 -2.57 -6.59 6.12
CA GLU A 78 -3.67 -7.52 6.41
C GLU A 78 -4.33 -7.16 7.75
N ALA A 79 -5.66 -7.15 7.79
CA ALA A 79 -6.42 -7.03 9.03
C ALA A 79 -6.57 -8.39 9.72
N PHE A 80 -6.90 -8.36 11.00
CA PHE A 80 -7.06 -9.57 11.83
C PHE A 80 -8.12 -10.55 11.31
N ASN A 81 -9.09 -10.08 10.52
CA ASN A 81 -10.11 -10.91 9.89
C ASN A 81 -9.69 -11.50 8.53
N GLY A 82 -8.42 -11.37 8.15
CA GLY A 82 -7.87 -11.84 6.87
C GLY A 82 -8.14 -10.93 5.68
N THR A 83 -8.90 -9.83 5.84
CA THR A 83 -9.07 -8.86 4.76
C THR A 83 -7.74 -8.18 4.46
N VAL A 84 -7.36 -8.12 3.18
CA VAL A 84 -6.11 -7.50 2.74
C VAL A 84 -6.40 -6.12 2.16
N TYR A 85 -5.65 -5.12 2.61
CA TYR A 85 -5.69 -3.76 2.07
C TYR A 85 -4.39 -3.49 1.34
N PHE A 86 -4.47 -2.89 0.16
CA PHE A 86 -3.30 -2.60 -0.64
C PHE A 86 -3.50 -1.31 -1.43
N SER A 87 -2.41 -0.66 -1.81
CA SER A 87 -2.44 0.58 -2.57
C SER A 87 -2.17 0.35 -4.04
N ASP A 88 -2.87 1.13 -4.87
CA ASP A 88 -2.58 1.36 -6.28
C ASP A 88 -2.16 2.83 -6.40
N LEU A 89 -0.86 3.06 -6.58
CA LEU A 89 -0.25 4.40 -6.47
C LEU A 89 -0.84 5.37 -7.49
N SER A 90 -1.15 4.88 -8.69
CA SER A 90 -1.89 5.58 -9.73
C SER A 90 -2.64 4.57 -10.59
N SER A 91 -3.92 4.81 -10.86
CA SER A 91 -4.72 4.04 -11.82
C SER A 91 -4.38 4.34 -13.28
N ARG A 92 -3.50 5.31 -13.54
CA ARG A 92 -3.20 5.84 -14.88
C ARG A 92 -1.78 5.55 -15.35
N PHE A 93 -0.80 5.70 -14.46
CA PHE A 93 0.62 5.53 -14.77
C PHE A 93 1.19 4.39 -13.93
N GLY A 94 1.98 3.53 -14.55
CA GLY A 94 2.64 2.41 -13.89
C GLY A 94 4.01 2.78 -13.31
N PHE A 95 4.77 1.75 -12.93
CA PHE A 95 6.08 1.90 -12.31
C PHE A 95 7.11 2.63 -13.19
N GLY A 96 7.10 2.42 -14.52
CA GLY A 96 8.10 2.98 -15.43
C GLY A 96 7.87 4.45 -15.80
N ASP A 97 6.63 4.93 -15.66
CA ASP A 97 6.17 6.23 -16.13
C ASP A 97 5.52 7.07 -15.01
N TRP A 98 5.76 6.69 -13.76
CA TRP A 98 5.21 7.31 -12.56
C TRP A 98 5.38 8.83 -12.48
N PHE A 99 6.48 9.35 -13.01
CA PHE A 99 6.79 10.78 -13.03
C PHE A 99 5.78 11.59 -13.86
N LEU A 100 5.08 10.97 -14.82
CA LEU A 100 3.99 11.61 -15.55
C LEU A 100 2.82 11.95 -14.63
N GLY A 101 2.60 11.15 -13.58
CA GLY A 101 1.64 11.45 -12.53
C GLY A 101 1.99 12.71 -11.74
N LEU A 102 3.29 12.93 -11.47
CA LEU A 102 3.77 14.17 -10.83
C LEU A 102 3.49 15.39 -11.71
N ILE A 103 3.85 15.31 -13.00
CA ILE A 103 3.69 16.40 -13.96
C ILE A 103 2.21 16.74 -14.16
N GLN A 104 1.36 15.71 -14.23
CA GLN A 104 -0.08 15.91 -14.42
C GLN A 104 -0.76 16.46 -13.17
N ALA A 105 -0.24 16.15 -11.98
CA ALA A 105 -0.77 16.57 -10.68
C ALA A 105 -2.28 16.31 -10.51
N ARG A 106 -2.82 15.29 -11.19
CA ARG A 106 -4.22 14.88 -11.09
C ARG A 106 -4.32 13.63 -10.21
N PRO A 107 -5.18 13.64 -9.17
CA PRO A 107 -5.35 12.48 -8.31
C PRO A 107 -5.82 11.25 -9.09
N ALA A 108 -5.12 10.14 -8.91
CA ALA A 108 -5.42 8.85 -9.53
C ALA A 108 -5.06 7.66 -8.62
N GLY A 109 -4.53 7.91 -7.41
CA GLY A 109 -4.19 6.87 -6.45
C GLY A 109 -5.44 6.30 -5.77
N ARG A 110 -5.38 5.02 -5.43
CA ARG A 110 -6.47 4.28 -4.81
C ARG A 110 -5.98 3.41 -3.65
N LEU A 111 -6.77 3.36 -2.59
CA LEU A 111 -6.73 2.31 -1.57
C LEU A 111 -7.75 1.24 -1.96
N LEU A 112 -7.28 0.00 -2.01
CA LEU A 112 -8.04 -1.16 -2.45
C LEU A 112 -8.18 -2.15 -1.28
N LYS A 113 -9.29 -2.88 -1.29
CA LYS A 113 -9.57 -4.01 -0.40
C LYS A 113 -9.62 -5.27 -1.23
N TYR A 114 -9.02 -6.35 -0.75
CA TYR A 114 -9.19 -7.71 -1.25
C TYR A 114 -9.89 -8.56 -0.19
N ASP A 115 -11.03 -9.13 -0.57
CA ASP A 115 -11.80 -10.07 0.25
C ASP A 115 -11.37 -11.50 -0.10
N PRO A 116 -10.72 -12.23 0.82
CA PRO A 116 -10.24 -13.59 0.54
C PRO A 116 -11.38 -14.62 0.43
N VAL A 117 -12.56 -14.35 1.02
CA VAL A 117 -13.71 -15.25 0.93
C VAL A 117 -14.36 -15.13 -0.44
N ALA A 118 -14.54 -13.90 -0.92
CA ALA A 118 -15.09 -13.64 -2.25
C ALA A 118 -14.06 -13.81 -3.38
N GLY A 119 -12.77 -13.76 -3.06
CA GLY A 119 -11.67 -13.78 -4.02
C GLY A 119 -11.62 -12.53 -4.90
N LYS A 120 -12.11 -11.37 -4.43
CA LYS A 120 -12.28 -10.15 -5.23
C LYS A 120 -11.68 -8.93 -4.56
N ALA A 121 -11.15 -8.02 -5.39
CA ALA A 121 -10.75 -6.69 -4.95
C ALA A 121 -11.77 -5.61 -5.33
N SER A 122 -11.85 -4.55 -4.54
CA SER A 122 -12.69 -3.37 -4.75
C SER A 122 -11.99 -2.09 -4.31
N VAL A 123 -12.42 -0.95 -4.84
CA VAL A 123 -11.95 0.38 -4.43
C VAL A 123 -12.62 0.76 -3.11
N MET A 124 -11.83 1.19 -2.13
CA MET A 124 -12.34 1.74 -0.86
C MET A 124 -12.26 3.26 -0.81
N LEU A 125 -11.13 3.79 -1.28
CA LEU A 125 -10.86 5.21 -1.35
C LEU A 125 -10.09 5.48 -2.64
N ASP A 126 -10.51 6.50 -3.39
CA ASP A 126 -9.87 6.97 -4.60
C ASP A 126 -9.65 8.49 -4.51
N GLY A 127 -9.13 9.08 -5.59
CA GLY A 127 -8.81 10.50 -5.62
C GLY A 127 -7.62 10.87 -4.72
N LEU A 128 -6.76 9.89 -4.42
CA LEU A 128 -5.49 10.14 -3.75
C LEU A 128 -4.49 10.68 -4.78
N GLY A 129 -3.60 11.58 -4.36
CA GLY A 129 -2.54 12.10 -5.20
C GLY A 129 -1.61 10.95 -5.63
N PHE A 130 -1.05 10.25 -4.65
CA PHE A 130 -0.34 8.97 -4.82
C PHE A 130 -0.56 8.11 -3.57
N ALA A 131 -1.24 6.96 -3.75
CA ALA A 131 -1.51 6.03 -2.66
C ALA A 131 -0.28 5.17 -2.38
N ASN A 132 0.43 5.45 -1.29
CA ASN A 132 1.73 4.86 -1.03
C ASN A 132 1.68 3.80 0.07
N GLY A 133 2.07 4.12 1.30
CA GLY A 133 1.98 3.23 2.44
C GLY A 133 0.53 2.93 2.88
N VAL A 134 0.31 1.73 3.43
CA VAL A 134 -0.97 1.26 3.99
C VAL A 134 -0.74 0.60 5.35
N ALA A 135 -1.58 0.90 6.34
CA ALA A 135 -1.55 0.26 7.65
C ALA A 135 -2.95 0.15 8.27
N VAL A 136 -3.26 -0.98 8.91
CA VAL A 136 -4.51 -1.17 9.66
C VAL A 136 -4.32 -0.68 11.09
N SER A 137 -5.33 0.00 11.66
CA SER A 137 -5.32 0.41 13.06
C SER A 137 -5.33 -0.81 13.99
N ARG A 138 -4.77 -0.66 15.19
CA ARG A 138 -4.67 -1.75 16.18
C ARG A 138 -5.99 -2.43 16.50
N ASP A 139 -7.04 -1.63 16.64
CA ASP A 139 -8.41 -2.03 16.96
C ASP A 139 -9.23 -2.44 15.73
N GLY A 140 -8.64 -2.38 14.53
CA GLY A 140 -9.29 -2.68 13.26
C GLY A 140 -10.48 -1.77 12.95
N GLN A 141 -10.49 -0.54 13.49
CA GLN A 141 -11.55 0.45 13.22
C GLN A 141 -11.32 1.20 11.91
N PHE A 142 -10.08 1.39 11.48
CA PHE A 142 -9.76 2.06 10.22
C PHE A 142 -8.50 1.50 9.56
N VAL A 143 -8.35 1.81 8.28
CA VAL A 143 -7.10 1.62 7.53
C VAL A 143 -6.56 3.00 7.13
N ALA A 144 -5.29 3.23 7.39
CA ALA A 144 -4.56 4.43 7.01
C ALA A 144 -3.86 4.24 5.67
N VAL A 145 -3.80 5.31 4.87
CA VAL A 145 -3.06 5.36 3.60
C VAL A 145 -2.29 6.67 3.49
N CYS A 146 -1.02 6.59 3.09
CA CYS A 146 -0.20 7.75 2.78
C CYS A 146 -0.59 8.32 1.41
N ASP A 147 -0.79 9.64 1.36
CA ASP A 147 -1.13 10.39 0.15
C ASP A 147 0.05 11.30 -0.21
N THR A 148 1.01 10.74 -0.94
CA THR A 148 2.37 11.28 -1.08
C THR A 148 2.40 12.68 -1.67
N LEU A 149 1.64 12.92 -2.75
CA LEU A 149 1.59 14.23 -3.41
C LEU A 149 0.93 15.32 -2.57
N TRP A 150 0.08 14.93 -1.63
CA TRP A 150 -0.69 15.86 -0.79
C TRP A 150 -0.17 15.98 0.64
N PHE A 151 1.04 15.46 0.92
CA PHE A 151 1.75 15.66 2.19
C PHE A 151 0.90 15.30 3.42
N ARG A 152 0.09 14.24 3.30
CA ARG A 152 -0.89 13.84 4.31
C ARG A 152 -1.06 12.32 4.36
N CYS A 153 -1.68 11.85 5.43
CA CYS A 153 -2.24 10.50 5.49
C CYS A 153 -3.75 10.60 5.66
N MET A 154 -4.48 9.75 4.94
CA MET A 154 -5.92 9.58 5.09
C MET A 154 -6.20 8.35 5.94
N LYS A 155 -7.34 8.31 6.62
CA LYS A 155 -7.90 7.06 7.13
C LYS A 155 -9.27 6.80 6.54
N GLN A 156 -9.55 5.54 6.26
CA GLN A 156 -10.81 5.02 5.80
C GLN A 156 -11.39 4.15 6.92
N TRP A 157 -12.55 4.55 7.44
CA TRP A 157 -13.22 3.83 8.52
C TRP A 157 -13.80 2.50 8.02
N LEU A 158 -13.58 1.45 8.81
CA LEU A 158 -14.00 0.08 8.51
C LEU A 158 -15.27 -0.32 9.26
N LYS A 159 -15.57 0.34 10.39
CA LYS A 159 -16.64 -0.03 11.32
C LYS A 159 -17.29 1.23 11.91
N GLY A 160 -18.45 1.03 12.57
CA GLY A 160 -19.20 2.07 13.25
C GLY A 160 -19.98 2.98 12.30
N ASP A 161 -20.54 4.07 12.83
CA ASP A 161 -21.41 5.00 12.09
C ASP A 161 -20.70 5.72 10.93
N LYS A 162 -19.37 5.74 10.96
CA LYS A 162 -18.52 6.30 9.91
C LYS A 162 -18.03 5.26 8.92
N ALA A 163 -18.44 3.99 9.01
CA ALA A 163 -17.99 2.95 8.09
C ALA A 163 -18.11 3.43 6.63
N GLU A 164 -17.08 3.11 5.83
CA GLU A 164 -16.97 3.52 4.43
C GLU A 164 -16.74 5.03 4.18
N GLN A 165 -16.62 5.84 5.23
CA GLN A 165 -16.20 7.23 5.14
C GLN A 165 -14.68 7.38 5.32
N SER A 166 -14.12 8.43 4.74
CA SER A 166 -12.70 8.81 4.88
C SER A 166 -12.55 10.15 5.56
N GLU A 167 -11.50 10.31 6.37
CA GLU A 167 -11.08 11.60 6.91
C GLU A 167 -9.54 11.71 6.93
N ILE A 168 -9.04 12.93 7.07
CA ILE A 168 -7.61 13.18 7.23
C ILE A 168 -7.16 12.60 8.57
N LEU A 169 -6.14 11.72 8.55
CA LEU A 169 -5.48 11.23 9.76
C LEU A 169 -4.45 12.24 10.26
N VAL A 170 -3.61 12.75 9.35
CA VAL A 170 -2.63 13.80 9.60
C VAL A 170 -2.38 14.56 8.30
N ASN A 171 -2.14 15.87 8.37
CA ASN A 171 -1.89 16.74 7.22
C ASN A 171 -0.67 17.64 7.48
N ASN A 172 -0.23 18.36 6.45
CA ASN A 172 0.92 19.28 6.49
C ASN A 172 2.19 18.60 7.00
N LEU A 173 2.45 17.38 6.54
CA LEU A 173 3.68 16.67 6.86
C LEU A 173 4.89 17.41 6.28
N PRO A 174 6.03 17.46 7.00
CA PRO A 174 7.22 18.21 6.56
C PRO A 174 7.99 17.53 5.40
N GLY A 175 7.41 16.49 4.80
CA GLY A 175 7.94 15.75 3.66
C GLY A 175 6.87 14.84 3.06
N CYS A 176 7.15 14.29 1.89
CA CYS A 176 6.22 13.42 1.19
C CYS A 176 6.11 12.08 1.94
N PRO A 177 4.92 11.68 2.42
CA PRO A 177 4.77 10.41 3.13
C PRO A 177 4.91 9.24 2.16
N ASP A 178 5.73 8.27 2.54
CA ASP A 178 5.98 7.04 1.79
C ASP A 178 5.32 5.87 2.53
N ASN A 179 6.09 5.05 3.23
CA ASN A 179 5.56 3.95 4.03
C ASN A 179 4.99 4.39 5.39
N ILE A 180 3.93 3.70 5.83
CA ILE A 180 3.33 3.82 7.17
C ILE A 180 3.25 2.44 7.82
N ARG A 181 3.59 2.34 9.11
CA ARG A 181 3.50 1.11 9.90
C ARG A 181 2.89 1.38 11.27
N LEU A 182 2.08 0.44 11.75
CA LEU A 182 1.52 0.47 13.11
C LEU A 182 2.64 0.22 14.12
N ALA A 183 2.77 1.10 15.11
CA ALA A 183 3.76 1.01 16.18
C ALA A 183 3.25 0.16 17.37
N PRO A 184 4.16 -0.36 18.22
CA PRO A 184 3.80 -1.15 19.41
C PRO A 184 3.00 -0.40 20.49
N ASP A 185 2.90 0.92 20.44
CA ASP A 185 2.05 1.73 21.32
C ASP A 185 0.66 2.03 20.73
N GLY A 186 0.40 1.68 19.47
CA GLY A 186 -0.85 1.93 18.77
C GLY A 186 -0.84 3.19 17.90
N THR A 187 0.27 3.94 17.91
CA THR A 187 0.52 5.05 16.99
C THR A 187 1.01 4.52 15.62
N PHE A 188 1.37 5.43 14.72
CA PHE A 188 1.92 5.08 13.41
C PHE A 188 3.29 5.73 13.21
N TRP A 189 4.22 4.96 12.66
CA TRP A 189 5.46 5.49 12.11
C TRP A 189 5.26 5.75 10.63
N VAL A 190 5.57 6.97 10.19
CA VAL A 190 5.47 7.40 8.80
C VAL A 190 6.86 7.80 8.32
N ALA A 191 7.33 7.15 7.26
CA ALA A 191 8.54 7.55 6.57
C ALA A 191 8.25 8.79 5.72
N LEU A 192 9.06 9.83 5.88
CA LEU A 192 8.94 11.06 5.11
C LEU A 192 10.15 11.19 4.19
N GLN A 193 9.88 11.23 2.89
CA GLN A 193 10.91 11.56 1.91
C GLN A 193 11.03 13.08 1.82
N GLN A 194 12.19 13.60 2.23
CA GLN A 194 12.47 15.03 2.14
C GLN A 194 12.97 15.33 0.72
N GLY A 195 12.07 15.80 -0.13
CA GLY A 195 12.38 16.18 -1.51
C GLY A 195 13.13 17.51 -1.56
N SER A 196 14.46 17.50 -1.50
CA SER A 196 15.27 18.69 -1.78
C SER A 196 15.03 19.23 -3.20
N LEU A 197 14.64 18.37 -4.14
CA LEU A 197 14.50 18.70 -5.56
C LEU A 197 13.17 19.38 -5.95
N LEU A 198 12.05 19.06 -5.27
CA LEU A 198 10.76 19.71 -5.55
C LEU A 198 10.68 21.11 -4.94
N TYR A 199 11.36 21.33 -3.82
CA TYR A 199 11.32 22.61 -3.10
C TYR A 199 12.20 23.69 -3.74
N SER A 200 13.41 23.36 -4.19
CA SER A 200 14.35 24.36 -4.72
C SER A 200 13.97 24.83 -6.11
N SER A 201 13.58 23.92 -7.01
CA SER A 201 13.32 24.21 -8.42
C SER A 201 11.97 24.89 -8.66
N MET A 202 10.94 24.54 -7.87
CA MET A 202 9.60 25.08 -8.05
C MET A 202 9.47 26.51 -7.47
N LEU A 203 10.22 26.84 -6.41
CA LEU A 203 10.24 28.20 -5.83
C LEU A 203 11.31 29.12 -6.44
N SER A 204 12.41 28.60 -6.99
CA SER A 204 13.40 29.43 -7.70
C SER A 204 12.89 29.96 -9.03
N SER A 205 11.84 29.36 -9.58
CA SER A 205 11.25 29.73 -10.88
C SER A 205 10.26 30.90 -10.78
N PHE A 206 10.00 31.41 -9.57
CA PHE A 206 9.14 32.57 -9.30
C PHE A 206 9.90 33.77 -8.69
N ARG A 207 11.20 33.90 -9.02
CA ARG A 207 11.96 35.13 -8.77
C ARG A 207 12.40 35.79 -10.07
#